data_AF-A0A7S0L9X0-F1
#
_entry.id   AF-A0A7S0L9X0-F1
#
_cell.length_a   1.000
_cell.length_b   1.000
_cell.length_c   1.000
_cell.angle_alpha   90.00
_cell.angle_beta   90.00
_cell.angle_gamma   90.00
#
_symmetry.space_group_name_H-M   'P 1'
#
loop_
_entity.id
_entity.type
_entity.pdbx_description
1 polymer ?
#
loop_
_entity_poly.entity_id
_entity_poly.type
_entity_poly.pdbx_seq_one_letter_code
_entity_poly.pdbx_strand_id
1 'polypeptide(L)'
;GMLRIFVTLIAFWAPHSCAETQPTICDDDPNVEHCGVWAETGACDSHKPYMKQHCRKSCGLCNGDVAAPPAETMECKDKDSSGSCEGWAAAGECDANPAYMRIKCAKSCGTCDQLEFKKRCPMPTVEPAVPPGFMGET
;
A
#
# COMPACT_ATOMS: atom_id res chain seq x y z
N GLY A 1 38.50 -16.81 -52.11
CA GLY A 1 38.44 -17.24 -50.70
C GLY A 1 38.59 -16.02 -49.82
N MET A 2 37.89 -16.02 -48.68
CA MET A 2 37.74 -14.94 -47.69
C MET A 2 36.72 -13.86 -48.04
N LEU A 3 35.50 -14.01 -47.52
CA LEU A 3 34.69 -12.85 -47.15
C LEU A 3 34.09 -13.06 -45.76
N ARG A 4 34.39 -12.09 -44.90
CA ARG A 4 34.18 -12.06 -43.47
C ARG A 4 32.68 -12.00 -43.14
N ILE A 5 32.25 -12.86 -42.23
CA ILE A 5 30.91 -12.84 -41.63
C ILE A 5 30.83 -11.61 -40.72
N PHE A 6 30.13 -10.57 -41.15
CA PHE A 6 29.69 -9.47 -40.29
C PHE A 6 28.26 -9.78 -39.83
N VAL A 7 28.12 -10.48 -38.71
CA VAL A 7 26.86 -10.45 -37.95
C VAL A 7 26.85 -9.11 -37.22
N THR A 8 26.39 -8.07 -37.90
CA THR A 8 26.01 -6.82 -37.25
C THR A 8 24.72 -7.07 -36.50
N LEU A 9 24.85 -7.16 -35.17
CA LEU A 9 23.79 -7.09 -34.17
C LEU A 9 22.95 -5.81 -34.41
N ILE A 10 21.96 -5.91 -35.29
CA ILE A 10 20.86 -4.94 -35.33
C ILE A 10 19.97 -5.24 -34.15
N ALA A 11 20.18 -4.44 -33.10
CA ALA A 11 19.33 -4.33 -31.94
C ALA A 11 17.86 -4.42 -32.37
N PHE A 12 17.13 -5.34 -31.71
CA PHE A 12 15.68 -5.43 -31.75
C PHE A 12 15.11 -4.09 -31.32
N TRP A 13 14.86 -3.22 -32.30
CA TRP A 13 14.16 -1.96 -32.14
C TRP A 13 12.67 -2.26 -31.99
N ALA A 14 12.31 -2.74 -30.80
CA ALA A 14 11.04 -2.40 -30.20
C ALA A 14 11.38 -1.49 -29.01
N PRO A 15 10.85 -0.25 -28.94
CA PRO A 15 10.83 0.47 -27.67
C PRO A 15 10.11 -0.47 -26.70
N HIS A 16 10.80 -0.88 -25.64
CA HIS A 16 10.18 -1.63 -24.55
C HIS A 16 9.25 -0.64 -23.84
N SER A 17 8.08 -0.52 -24.44
CA SER A 17 6.91 0.19 -23.98
C SER A 17 6.73 -0.18 -22.51
N CYS A 18 6.47 0.85 -21.70
CA CYS A 18 6.11 0.68 -20.31
C CYS A 18 5.03 -0.40 -20.22
N ALA A 19 5.35 -1.42 -19.43
CA ALA A 19 4.46 -2.36 -18.76
C ALA A 19 3.11 -2.57 -19.47
N GLU A 20 2.98 -3.73 -20.10
CA GLU A 20 1.69 -4.39 -20.19
C GLU A 20 1.01 -4.27 -18.82
N THR A 21 -0.03 -3.43 -18.72
CA THR A 21 -0.94 -3.48 -17.60
C THR A 21 -1.49 -4.90 -17.62
N GLN A 22 -0.94 -5.76 -16.76
CA GLN A 22 -1.61 -7.01 -16.45
C GLN A 22 -3.06 -6.62 -16.18
N PRO A 23 -4.03 -7.23 -16.87
CA PRO A 23 -5.42 -7.00 -16.51
C PRO A 23 -5.48 -7.25 -15.02
N THR A 24 -6.07 -6.31 -14.28
CA THR A 24 -6.43 -6.55 -12.89
C THR A 24 -7.44 -7.69 -12.91
N ILE A 25 -6.95 -8.92 -13.00
CA ILE A 25 -7.75 -10.13 -13.01
C ILE A 25 -8.57 -10.03 -11.74
N CYS A 26 -9.86 -9.81 -11.95
CA CYS A 26 -10.80 -9.76 -10.87
C CYS A 26 -11.54 -11.09 -10.87
N ASP A 27 -10.95 -12.00 -10.11
CA ASP A 27 -11.52 -13.29 -9.81
C ASP A 27 -11.48 -13.51 -8.31
N ASP A 28 -12.24 -14.51 -7.86
CA ASP A 28 -12.15 -15.01 -6.51
C ASP A 28 -10.89 -15.87 -6.36
N ASP A 29 -10.35 -15.93 -5.15
CA ASP A 29 -9.21 -16.77 -4.80
C ASP A 29 -9.61 -18.24 -4.99
N PRO A 30 -8.90 -19.01 -5.84
CA PRO A 30 -9.25 -20.40 -6.11
C PRO A 30 -9.10 -21.30 -4.88
N ASN A 31 -8.40 -20.86 -3.83
CA ASN A 31 -8.24 -21.61 -2.59
C ASN A 31 -9.34 -21.30 -1.56
N VAL A 32 -10.25 -20.39 -1.87
CA VAL A 32 -11.36 -20.01 -1.01
C VAL A 32 -12.66 -20.50 -1.63
N GLU A 33 -13.24 -21.52 -0.99
CA GLU A 33 -14.50 -22.11 -1.43
C GLU A 33 -15.70 -21.24 -1.02
N HIS A 34 -16.85 -21.46 -1.65
CA HIS A 34 -18.14 -20.84 -1.29
C HIS A 34 -18.20 -19.30 -1.31
N CYS A 35 -17.28 -18.60 -2.00
CA CYS A 35 -17.32 -17.15 -2.14
C CYS A 35 -18.69 -16.62 -2.62
N GLY A 36 -19.35 -17.31 -3.55
CA GLY A 36 -20.68 -16.93 -4.04
C GLY A 36 -21.76 -16.98 -2.96
N VAL A 37 -21.81 -18.06 -2.19
CA VAL A 37 -22.78 -18.22 -1.09
C VAL A 37 -22.53 -17.18 0.00
N TRP A 38 -21.26 -16.97 0.38
CA TRP A 38 -20.91 -15.97 1.38
C TRP A 38 -21.25 -14.55 0.94
N ALA A 39 -21.06 -14.23 -0.34
CA ALA A 39 -21.47 -12.95 -0.88
C ALA A 39 -22.99 -12.75 -0.77
N GLU A 40 -23.78 -13.76 -1.13
CA GLU A 40 -25.25 -13.75 -1.01
C GLU A 40 -25.73 -13.64 0.45
N THR A 41 -25.01 -14.24 1.40
CA THR A 41 -25.35 -14.16 2.83
C THR A 41 -24.87 -12.88 3.50
N GLY A 42 -24.29 -11.92 2.77
CA GLY A 42 -23.84 -10.64 3.31
C GLY A 42 -22.45 -10.66 3.95
N ALA A 43 -21.60 -11.65 3.63
CA ALA A 43 -20.21 -11.66 4.07
C ALA A 43 -19.42 -10.49 3.48
N CYS A 44 -19.81 -9.98 2.31
CA CYS A 44 -19.21 -8.79 1.72
C CYS A 44 -19.32 -7.56 2.63
N ASP A 45 -20.31 -7.52 3.54
CA ASP A 45 -20.48 -6.45 4.51
C ASP A 45 -19.96 -6.78 5.92
N SER A 46 -20.22 -7.98 6.40
CA SER A 46 -19.82 -8.42 7.74
C SER A 46 -18.34 -8.80 7.84
N HIS A 47 -17.74 -9.25 6.73
CA HIS A 47 -16.35 -9.72 6.62
C HIS A 47 -15.61 -8.98 5.49
N LYS A 48 -15.89 -7.68 5.34
CA LYS A 48 -15.31 -6.76 4.34
C LYS A 48 -13.83 -7.00 4.01
N PRO A 49 -12.89 -7.01 4.98
CA PRO A 49 -11.48 -7.14 4.65
C PRO A 49 -11.16 -8.50 4.00
N TYR A 50 -11.71 -9.58 4.54
CA TYR A 50 -11.50 -10.93 4.02
C TYR A 50 -12.11 -11.10 2.62
N MET A 51 -13.38 -10.71 2.46
CA MET A 51 -14.07 -10.85 1.19
C MET A 51 -13.48 -9.95 0.10
N LYS A 52 -13.01 -8.75 0.44
CA LYS A 52 -12.32 -7.86 -0.52
C LYS A 52 -11.01 -8.47 -1.03
N GLN A 53 -10.31 -9.21 -0.18
CA GLN A 53 -9.04 -9.83 -0.51
C GLN A 53 -9.21 -11.12 -1.32
N HIS A 54 -10.18 -11.97 -0.94
CA HIS A 54 -10.29 -13.33 -1.47
C HIS A 54 -11.54 -13.59 -2.32
N CYS A 55 -12.62 -12.84 -2.15
CA CYS A 55 -13.89 -13.07 -2.85
C CYS A 55 -14.32 -11.82 -3.63
N ARG A 56 -13.34 -11.23 -4.34
CA ARG A 56 -13.49 -9.91 -4.97
C ARG A 56 -14.54 -9.91 -6.08
N LYS A 57 -14.64 -11.00 -6.84
CA LYS A 57 -15.62 -11.16 -7.92
C LYS A 57 -17.00 -11.46 -7.39
N SER A 58 -17.11 -12.40 -6.44
CA SER A 58 -18.38 -12.71 -5.77
C SER A 58 -18.97 -11.48 -5.07
N CYS A 59 -18.13 -10.59 -4.52
CA CYS A 59 -18.59 -9.32 -3.92
C CYS A 59 -18.78 -8.16 -4.91
N GLY A 60 -18.65 -8.39 -6.22
CA GLY A 60 -18.85 -7.35 -7.23
C GLY A 60 -17.80 -6.23 -7.21
N LEU A 61 -16.63 -6.46 -6.64
CA LEU A 61 -15.55 -5.46 -6.46
C LEU A 61 -14.61 -5.37 -7.68
N CYS A 62 -15.05 -5.86 -8.84
CA CYS A 62 -14.23 -5.98 -10.05
C CYS A 62 -14.10 -4.71 -10.87
N ASN A 63 -15.07 -3.81 -10.80
CA ASN A 63 -15.13 -2.67 -11.70
C ASN A 63 -14.46 -1.41 -11.12
N GLY A 64 -13.58 -1.55 -10.13
CA GLY A 64 -12.88 -0.40 -9.55
C GLY A 64 -13.80 0.64 -8.87
N ASP A 65 -15.11 0.38 -8.84
CA ASP A 65 -16.14 1.13 -8.11
C ASP A 65 -16.21 0.71 -6.63
N VAL A 66 -15.07 0.28 -6.08
CA VAL A 66 -14.70 0.81 -4.77
C VAL A 66 -14.56 2.31 -4.97
N ALA A 67 -15.68 3.03 -4.82
CA ALA A 67 -15.69 4.44 -4.50
C ALA A 67 -14.48 4.65 -3.58
N ALA A 68 -13.49 5.39 -4.09
CA ALA A 68 -12.27 5.64 -3.34
C ALA A 68 -12.71 5.94 -1.91
N PRO A 69 -12.18 5.23 -0.89
CA PRO A 69 -12.67 5.37 0.48
C PRO A 69 -12.85 6.86 0.71
N PRO A 70 -14.07 7.30 1.11
CA PRO A 70 -14.42 8.72 1.13
C PRO A 70 -13.23 9.42 1.71
N ALA A 71 -12.64 10.38 0.98
CA ALA A 71 -11.33 10.91 1.32
C ALA A 71 -11.32 11.22 2.81
N GLU A 72 -10.76 10.31 3.61
CA GLU A 72 -10.94 10.36 5.05
C GLU A 72 -10.00 11.45 5.46
N THR A 73 -10.55 12.66 5.58
CA THR A 73 -9.84 13.79 6.10
C THR A 73 -9.50 13.40 7.53
N MET A 74 -8.25 12.97 7.74
CA MET A 74 -7.77 12.63 9.06
C MET A 74 -7.82 13.91 9.89
N GLU A 75 -8.80 13.97 10.78
CA GLU A 75 -8.99 15.12 11.66
C GLU A 75 -7.75 15.29 12.54
N CYS A 76 -7.16 16.48 12.49
CA CYS A 76 -6.02 16.87 13.31
C CYS A 76 -6.48 17.14 14.74
N LYS A 77 -6.60 16.07 15.53
CA LYS A 77 -6.89 16.11 16.96
C LYS A 77 -6.15 15.01 17.68
N ASP A 78 -6.01 15.19 18.99
CA ASP A 78 -5.59 14.12 19.86
C ASP A 78 -6.74 13.11 19.98
N LYS A 79 -6.42 11.86 19.64
CA LYS A 79 -7.33 10.71 19.61
C LYS A 79 -7.10 9.78 20.79
N ASP A 80 -6.12 10.07 21.64
CA ASP A 80 -5.96 9.36 22.89
C ASP A 80 -7.12 9.66 23.86
N SER A 81 -7.62 8.62 24.51
CA SER A 81 -8.77 8.71 25.40
C SER A 81 -8.41 9.16 26.82
N SER A 82 -7.14 9.14 27.21
CA SER A 82 -6.73 9.57 28.56
C SER A 82 -6.70 11.09 28.71
N GLY A 83 -6.65 11.84 27.60
CA GLY A 83 -6.51 13.30 27.61
C GLY A 83 -5.12 13.79 28.02
N SER A 84 -4.13 12.90 28.16
CA SER A 84 -2.80 13.22 28.68
C SER A 84 -1.81 13.68 27.60
N CYS A 85 -2.25 13.83 26.34
CA CYS A 85 -1.38 14.14 25.20
C CYS A 85 -0.55 15.41 25.41
N GLU A 86 -1.12 16.48 25.98
CA GLU A 86 -0.37 17.72 26.26
C GLU A 86 0.76 17.48 27.28
N GLY A 87 0.46 16.74 28.35
CA GLY A 87 1.43 16.41 29.39
C GLY A 87 2.55 15.50 28.89
N TRP A 88 2.21 14.50 28.08
CA TRP A 88 3.18 13.61 27.45
C TRP A 88 4.04 14.33 26.41
N ALA A 89 3.45 15.21 25.60
CA ALA A 89 4.20 16.05 24.68
C ALA A 89 5.19 16.94 25.44
N ALA A 90 4.77 17.58 26.55
CA ALA A 90 5.64 18.36 27.41
C ALA A 90 6.74 17.52 28.09
N ALA A 91 6.49 16.23 28.34
CA ALA A 91 7.46 15.28 28.87
C ALA A 91 8.44 14.72 27.82
N GLY A 92 8.31 15.09 26.54
CA GLY A 92 9.20 14.64 25.46
C GLY A 92 8.79 13.33 24.79
N GLU A 93 7.56 12.84 25.01
CA GLU A 93 7.08 11.59 24.40
C GLU A 93 6.97 11.67 22.87
N CYS A 94 6.89 12.87 22.30
CA CYS A 94 6.90 13.04 20.84
C CYS A 94 8.16 12.44 20.20
N ASP A 95 9.29 12.44 20.92
CA ASP A 95 10.58 11.89 20.48
C ASP A 95 10.87 10.51 21.08
N ALA A 96 10.47 10.29 22.34
CA ALA A 96 10.67 9.00 23.03
C ALA A 96 9.70 7.91 22.54
N ASN A 97 8.48 8.29 22.15
CA ASN A 97 7.43 7.39 21.66
C ASN A 97 6.74 7.94 20.39
N PRO A 98 7.50 8.17 19.31
CA PRO A 98 7.01 8.87 18.14
C PRO A 98 5.91 8.09 17.42
N ALA A 99 5.95 6.75 17.44
CA ALA A 99 4.96 5.92 16.75
C ALA A 99 3.55 6.09 17.35
N TYR A 100 3.45 6.09 18.68
CA TYR A 100 2.18 6.31 19.37
C TYR A 100 1.74 7.77 19.25
N MET A 101 2.64 8.69 19.59
CA MET A 101 2.31 10.11 19.69
C MET A 101 1.90 10.71 18.36
N ARG A 102 2.53 10.31 17.23
CA ARG A 102 2.17 10.82 15.90
C ARG A 102 0.75 10.48 15.46
N ILE A 103 0.18 9.38 15.98
CA ILE A 103 -1.14 8.89 15.59
C ILE A 103 -2.21 9.30 16.62
N LYS A 104 -1.88 9.14 17.91
CA LYS A 104 -2.82 9.33 19.03
C LYS A 104 -2.78 10.74 19.61
N CYS A 105 -1.64 11.41 19.52
CA CYS A 105 -1.43 12.75 20.06
C CYS A 105 -0.91 13.72 18.97
N ALA A 106 -1.42 13.56 17.75
CA ALA A 106 -0.91 14.26 16.57
C ALA A 106 -1.02 15.78 16.67
N LYS A 107 -2.04 16.30 17.38
CA LYS A 107 -2.20 17.73 17.60
C LYS A 107 -1.18 18.21 18.62
N SER A 108 -1.06 17.52 19.75
CA SER A 108 -0.08 17.87 20.79
C SER A 108 1.37 17.81 20.31
N CYS A 109 1.72 16.86 19.42
CA CYS A 109 3.06 16.74 18.84
C CYS A 109 3.26 17.51 17.52
N GLY A 110 2.25 18.20 17.01
CA GLY A 110 2.35 18.96 15.76
C GLY A 110 2.63 18.12 14.51
N THR A 111 2.19 16.85 14.48
CA THR A 111 2.48 15.88 13.41
C THR A 111 1.26 15.57 12.53
N CYS A 112 0.31 16.50 12.45
CA CYS A 112 -0.94 16.28 11.71
C CYS A 112 -0.74 16.10 10.19
N ASP A 113 0.29 16.71 9.62
CA ASP A 113 0.74 16.51 8.24
C ASP A 113 1.15 15.06 7.95
N GLN A 114 1.59 14.32 8.99
CA GLN A 114 2.03 12.93 8.89
C GLN A 114 0.89 11.92 8.93
N LEU A 115 -0.34 12.35 9.28
CA LEU A 115 -1.53 11.48 9.30
C LEU A 115 -2.04 11.16 7.89
N GLU A 116 -1.86 12.10 6.96
CA GLU A 116 -2.33 11.99 5.59
C GLU A 116 -1.30 11.28 4.72
N PHE A 117 -1.50 9.99 4.50
CA PHE A 117 -0.57 9.20 3.69
C PHE A 117 -0.39 9.72 2.25
N LYS A 118 -1.38 10.45 1.73
CA LYS A 118 -1.34 11.10 0.41
C LYS A 118 -0.48 12.37 0.39
N LYS A 119 -0.26 13.00 1.55
CA LYS A 119 0.58 14.20 1.70
C LYS A 119 2.03 13.86 2.01
N ARG A 120 2.28 12.64 2.52
CA ARG A 120 3.64 12.11 2.57
C ARG A 120 4.17 12.05 1.14
N CYS A 121 5.43 12.46 0.96
CA CYS A 121 6.09 12.39 -0.34
C CYS A 121 5.82 11.01 -0.98
N PRO A 122 5.52 10.94 -2.29
CA PRO A 122 5.41 9.65 -2.97
C PRO A 122 6.67 8.88 -2.63
N MET A 123 6.51 7.67 -2.13
CA MET A 123 7.64 6.78 -1.87
C MET A 123 8.41 6.73 -3.21
N PRO A 124 9.63 7.29 -3.30
CA PRO A 124 10.45 7.03 -4.47
C PRO A 124 10.57 5.51 -4.54
N THR A 125 10.56 4.93 -5.74
CA THR A 125 10.84 3.49 -5.93
C THR A 125 12.01 3.14 -5.02
N VAL A 126 11.76 2.35 -3.97
CA VAL A 126 12.77 2.11 -2.93
C VAL A 126 13.85 1.28 -3.61
N GLU A 127 14.90 1.94 -4.07
CA GLU A 127 16.12 1.24 -4.42
C GLU A 127 16.55 0.51 -3.15
N PRO A 128 16.85 -0.79 -3.20
CA PRO A 128 17.30 -1.52 -2.04
C PRO A 128 18.47 -0.77 -1.40
N ALA A 129 18.30 -0.32 -0.15
CA ALA A 129 19.36 0.36 0.60
C ALA A 129 20.61 -0.52 0.77
N VAL A 130 20.47 -1.82 0.50
CA VAL A 130 21.53 -2.82 0.48
C VAL A 130 21.61 -3.40 -0.92
N PRO A 131 22.69 -3.15 -1.68
CA PRO A 131 22.92 -3.84 -2.95
C PRO A 131 23.08 -5.35 -2.70
N PRO A 132 22.69 -6.21 -3.67
CA PRO A 132 22.88 -7.65 -3.55
C PRO A 132 24.35 -7.99 -3.24
N GLY A 133 24.58 -8.75 -2.16
CA GLY A 133 25.91 -9.22 -1.75
C GLY A 133 26.60 -8.44 -0.63
N PHE A 134 25.94 -7.46 0.01
CA PHE A 134 26.56 -6.67 1.09
C PHE A 134 26.30 -7.20 2.51
N MET A 135 25.48 -8.24 2.68
CA MET A 135 25.50 -9.04 3.91
C MET A 135 26.57 -10.11 3.74
N GLY A 136 27.81 -9.76 4.07
CA GLY A 136 28.86 -10.75 4.25
C GLY A 136 28.45 -11.69 5.39
N GLU A 137 28.28 -12.95 5.04
CA GLU A 137 28.27 -14.06 6.00
C GLU A 137 29.64 -14.10 6.70
N THR A 138 29.65 -13.94 8.01
CA THR A 138 30.76 -14.36 8.89
C THR A 138 30.23 -15.38 9.87
#